data_AF-A0A158BPX9-F1
#
_entry.id   AF-A0A158BPX9-F1
#
_cell.length_a   1.000
_cell.length_b   1.000
_cell.length_c   1.000
_cell.angle_alpha   90.00
_cell.angle_beta   90.00
_cell.angle_gamma   90.00
#
_symmetry.space_group_name_H-M   'P 1'
#
loop_
_entity.id
_entity.type
_entity.pdbx_description
1 polymer ?
#
loop_
_entity_poly.entity_id
_entity_poly.type
_entity_poly.pdbx_seq_one_letter_code
_entity_poly.pdbx_strand_id
1 'polypeptide(L)' 'MCGACAGCMDDRAVAADALAAGVVTRPLINYFMNHERALRGLMLGYACVPNDEIAPNFAKLADVIEHALMPMHMAQA' A
#
# COMPACT_ATOMS: atom_id res chain seq x y z
N MET A 1 15.26 -18.77 11.55
CA MET A 1 13.78 -18.71 11.56
C MET A 1 13.37 -17.64 10.56
N CYS A 2 13.16 -18.06 9.32
CA CYS A 2 12.81 -17.19 8.20
C CYS A 2 11.32 -17.41 7.90
N GLY A 3 10.48 -16.43 8.23
CA GLY A 3 9.04 -16.47 7.97
C GLY A 3 8.75 -16.01 6.55
N ALA A 4 8.95 -16.90 5.58
CA ALA A 4 8.50 -16.67 4.21
C ALA A 4 6.99 -16.92 4.11
N CYS A 5 6.19 -15.86 4.01
CA CYS A 5 4.85 -15.92 3.43
C CYS A 5 4.90 -15.25 2.06
N ALA A 6 4.59 -16.03 1.02
CA ALA A 6 4.64 -15.70 -0.40
C ALA A 6 3.61 -14.63 -0.86
N GLY A 7 3.48 -13.53 -0.13
CA GLY A 7 2.46 -12.48 -0.35
C GLY A 7 2.73 -11.20 0.43
N CYS A 8 4.00 -10.85 0.67
CA CYS A 8 4.34 -9.60 1.36
C CYS A 8 4.26 -8.40 0.41
N MET A 9 3.18 -7.62 0.51
CA MET A 9 3.08 -6.31 -0.13
C MET A 9 4.24 -5.42 0.34
N ASP A 10 5.05 -4.90 -0.59
CA ASP A 10 6.04 -3.86 -0.31
C ASP A 10 5.32 -2.51 -0.21
N ASP A 11 5.09 -2.07 1.02
CA ASP A 11 4.42 -0.82 1.33
C ASP A 11 5.16 0.42 0.81
N ARG A 12 6.47 0.33 0.56
CA ARG A 12 7.23 1.43 -0.06
C ARG A 12 6.99 1.51 -1.55
N ALA A 13 6.95 0.37 -2.24
CA ALA A 13 6.64 0.31 -3.67
C ALA A 13 5.23 0.83 -3.93
N VAL A 14 4.24 0.32 -3.18
CA VAL A 14 2.85 0.78 -3.31
C VAL A 14 2.69 2.27 -3.01
N ALA A 15 3.41 2.81 -2.01
CA ALA A 15 3.37 4.24 -1.73
C ALA A 15 3.98 5.10 -2.87
N ALA A 16 5.02 4.59 -3.54
CA ALA A 16 5.60 5.26 -4.71
C ALA A 16 4.64 5.23 -5.92
N ASP A 17 4.00 4.11 -6.17
CA ASP A 17 3.02 3.97 -7.26
C ASP A 17 1.77 4.83 -7.01
N ALA A 18 1.30 4.90 -5.75
CA ALA A 18 0.21 5.79 -5.36
C ALA A 18 0.59 7.26 -5.60
N LEU A 19 1.82 7.66 -5.26
CA LEU A 19 2.31 9.01 -5.53
C LEU A 19 2.34 9.32 -7.03
N ALA A 20 2.77 8.36 -7.86
CA ALA A 20 2.75 8.50 -9.32
C ALA A 20 1.31 8.65 -9.87
N ALA A 21 0.32 8.03 -9.22
CA ALA A 21 -1.11 8.19 -9.51
C ALA A 21 -1.74 9.47 -8.91
N GLY A 22 -0.95 10.31 -8.24
CA GLY A 22 -1.40 11.57 -7.62
C GLY A 22 -2.02 11.42 -6.24
N VAL A 23 -1.86 10.27 -5.57
CA VAL A 23 -2.36 10.01 -4.21
C VAL A 23 -1.20 9.86 -3.23
N VAL A 24 -1.09 10.79 -2.28
CA VAL A 24 -0.03 10.73 -1.27
C VAL A 24 -0.42 9.78 -0.14
N THR A 25 0.40 8.75 0.07
CA THR A 25 0.30 7.85 1.23
C THR A 25 1.66 7.71 1.91
N ARG A 26 1.70 7.10 3.09
CA ARG A 26 2.96 6.81 3.78
C ARG A 26 3.05 5.31 4.11
N PRO A 27 4.22 4.67 3.94
CA PRO A 27 4.41 3.28 4.38
C PRO A 27 4.15 3.16 5.89
N LEU A 28 3.31 2.21 6.29
CA LEU A 28 2.94 2.00 7.69
C LEU A 28 4.15 1.55 8.53
N ILE A 29 5.09 0.81 7.94
CA ILE A 29 6.31 0.36 8.61
C ILE A 29 7.08 1.50 9.31
N ASN A 30 7.02 2.72 8.77
CA ASN A 30 7.70 3.89 9.32
C ASN A 30 7.15 4.34 10.69
N TYR A 31 6.00 3.81 11.11
CA TYR A 31 5.34 4.15 12.38
C TYR A 31 5.59 3.11 13.48
N PHE A 32 6.28 2.00 13.18
CA PHE A 32 6.64 1.01 14.18
C PHE A 32 8.03 1.28 14.78
N MET A 33 8.11 1.35 16.11
CA MET A 33 9.41 1.45 16.81
C MET A 33 10.21 0.14 16.70
N ASN A 34 9.54 -1.01 16.75
CA ASN A 34 10.14 -2.31 16.54
C ASN A 34 9.81 -2.84 15.14
N HIS A 35 10.81 -2.84 14.27
CA HIS A 35 10.67 -3.26 12.87
C HIS A 35 10.43 -4.77 12.71
N GLU A 36 10.88 -5.61 13.67
CA GLU A 36 10.65 -7.06 13.61
C GLU A 36 9.17 -7.44 13.79
N ARG A 37 8.37 -6.53 14.36
CA ARG A 37 6.92 -6.70 14.57
C ARG A 37 6.10 -5.79 13.67
N ALA A 38 6.74 -5.11 12.71
CA ALA A 38 6.04 -4.14 11.86
C ALA A 38 5.09 -4.84 10.89
N LEU A 39 3.89 -4.30 10.78
CA LEU A 39 2.91 -4.71 9.78
C LEU A 39 3.13 -3.95 8.48
N ARG A 40 2.83 -4.61 7.36
CA ARG A 40 2.77 -3.98 6.03
C ARG A 40 1.43 -3.29 5.86
N GLY A 41 1.44 -2.10 5.27
CA GLY A 41 0.24 -1.32 5.02
C GLY A 41 0.56 0.12 4.66
N LEU A 42 -0.48 0.92 4.46
CA LEU A 42 -0.36 2.35 4.17
C LEU A 42 -1.08 3.15 5.26
N MET A 43 -0.47 4.27 5.64
CA MET A 43 -1.09 5.30 6.47
C MET A 43 -1.74 6.35 5.56
N LEU A 44 -3.04 6.57 5.75
CA LEU A 44 -3.86 7.48 4.95
C LEU A 44 -4.24 8.71 5.77
N GLY A 45 -4.11 9.89 5.17
CA GLY A 45 -4.60 11.15 5.75
C GLY A 45 -5.54 11.83 4.76
N TYR A 46 -6.82 11.89 5.09
CA TYR A 46 -7.86 12.47 4.22
C TYR A 46 -8.54 13.71 4.83
N ALA A 47 -8.13 14.13 6.04
CA ALA A 47 -8.76 15.25 6.75
C ALA A 47 -8.70 16.60 6.01
N CYS A 48 -7.74 16.77 5.10
CA CYS A 48 -7.57 17.97 4.28
C CYS A 48 -8.15 17.84 2.86
N VAL A 49 -8.77 16.70 2.52
CA VAL A 49 -9.31 16.44 1.18
C VAL A 49 -10.79 16.88 1.14
N PRO A 50 -11.21 17.68 0.13
CA PRO A 50 -12.62 17.96 -0.10
C PRO A 50 -13.45 16.68 -0.19
N ASN A 51 -14.66 16.67 0.37
CA ASN A 51 -15.46 15.44 0.51
C ASN A 51 -15.75 14.76 -0.85
N ASP A 52 -16.01 15.56 -1.88
CA ASP A 52 -16.21 15.13 -3.26
C ASP A 52 -14.95 14.52 -3.92
N GLU A 53 -13.76 14.83 -3.42
CA GLU A 53 -12.50 14.26 -3.89
C GLU A 53 -12.05 13.02 -3.12
N ILE A 54 -12.64 12.71 -1.95
CA ILE A 54 -12.27 11.54 -1.16
C ILE A 54 -12.50 10.26 -1.96
N ALA A 55 -13.73 10.01 -2.41
CA ALA A 55 -14.05 8.77 -3.12
C ALA A 55 -13.23 8.56 -4.42
N PRO A 56 -13.06 9.55 -5.30
CA PRO A 56 -12.19 9.42 -6.48
C PRO A 56 -10.73 9.10 -6.15
N ASN A 57 -10.16 9.69 -5.11
CA ASN A 57 -8.78 9.42 -4.72
C ASN A 57 -8.62 8.04 -4.09
N PHE A 58 -9.64 7.58 -3.34
CA PHE A 58 -9.67 6.20 -2.85
C PHE A 58 -9.80 5.18 -3.99
N ALA A 59 -10.56 5.47 -5.05
CA ALA A 59 -10.64 4.60 -6.22
C ALA A 59 -9.28 4.46 -6.92
N LYS A 60 -8.56 5.56 -7.16
CA LYS A 60 -7.19 5.52 -7.70
C LYS A 60 -6.24 4.70 -6.83
N LEU A 61 -6.35 4.86 -5.51
CA LEU A 61 -5.53 4.09 -4.57
C LEU A 61 -5.87 2.59 -4.60
N ALA A 62 -7.16 2.25 -4.71
CA ALA A 62 -7.59 0.87 -4.86
C ALA A 62 -7.01 0.25 -6.13
N ASP A 63 -7.06 0.94 -7.27
CA ASP A 63 -6.47 0.45 -8.52
C ASP A 63 -4.97 0.15 -8.36
N VAL A 64 -4.22 1.05 -7.71
CA VAL A 64 -2.79 0.84 -7.44
C VAL A 64 -2.55 -0.38 -6.55
N ILE A 65 -3.33 -0.53 -5.48
CA ILE A 65 -3.21 -1.66 -4.56
C ILE A 65 -3.59 -2.96 -5.26
N GLU A 66 -4.68 -2.97 -6.01
CA GLU A 66 -5.13 -4.12 -6.79
C GLU A 66 -4.08 -4.52 -7.82
N HIS A 67 -3.45 -3.58 -8.52
CA HIS A 67 -2.35 -3.88 -9.44
C HIS A 67 -1.13 -4.46 -8.73
N ALA A 68 -0.81 -3.99 -7.52
CA ALA A 68 0.29 -4.52 -6.72
C ALA A 68 -0.01 -5.89 -6.08
N LEU A 69 -1.29 -6.22 -5.86
CA LEU A 69 -1.77 -7.49 -5.30
C LEU A 69 -2.18 -8.50 -6.38
N MET A 70 -2.53 -8.05 -7.58
CA MET A 70 -2.75 -8.89 -8.74
C MET A 70 -1.41 -9.54 -9.14
N PRO A 71 -1.37 -10.85 -9.37
CA PRO A 71 -0.36 -11.66 -8.69
C PRO A 71 0.70 -12.11 -9.72
N MET A 72 1.97 -12.40 -9.37
CA MET A 72 2.39 -13.59 -8.63
C MET A 72 1.42 -14.82 -8.66
N HIS A 73 0.46 -14.89 -9.60
CA HIS A 73 -0.54 -15.97 -9.79
C HIS A 73 -0.28 -16.74 -11.09
N MET A 74 0.81 -16.45 -11.78
CA MET A 74 1.30 -17.24 -12.93
C MET A 74 2.64 -17.88 -12.57
N ALA A 75 2.73 -18.51 -11.40
CA ALA A 75 3.91 -19.28 -10.99
C ALA A 75 3.55 -20.43 -10.04
N GLN A 76 2.66 -21.32 -10.48
CA GLN A 76 2.67 -22.72 -10.05
C GLN A 76 2.42 -23.57 -11.30
N ALA A 77 3.50 -24.18 -11.81
CA ALA A 77 3.51 -25.25 -12.78
C ALA A 77 4.34 -26.40 -12.19
#